data_AF-A0AA97CTS0-F1
#
_entry.id   AF-A0AA97CTS0-F1
#
_cell.length_a   1.000
_cell.length_b   1.000
_cell.length_c   1.000
_cell.angle_alpha   90.00
_cell.angle_beta   90.00
_cell.angle_gamma   90.00
#
_symmetry.space_group_name_H-M   'P 1'
#
loop_
_entity.id
_entity.type
_entity.pdbx_description
1 polymer ?
#
loop_
_entity_poly.entity_id
_entity_poly.type
_entity_poly.pdbx_seq_one_letter_code
_entity_poly.pdbx_strand_id
1 'polypeptide(L)'
;MADDERPDLDPVDDTIALELEFLTSLIWAPDSVTVIAVHALVGTAIERALGPDQVARADVLPLDTTLFIRRDHALVFAAVVARVDGALPVTPTLLAESLSDPKARASVRNVLLEIGAPTGQGPLPGGADVPHLAIAVVDHWYRRGYIALVSKMALACEESPTDDLADRWADLTAHQQRAHRRRSEVRRRLAQV
;
A
#
# COMPACT_ATOMS: atom_id res chain seq x y z
N MET A 1 10.81 38.70 5.50
CA MET A 1 9.93 37.71 6.15
C MET A 1 9.12 37.12 5.02
N ALA A 2 9.63 36.06 4.39
CA ALA A 2 8.97 35.43 3.26
C ALA A 2 7.98 34.42 3.85
N ASP A 3 6.70 34.60 3.51
CA ASP A 3 5.65 33.61 3.73
C ASP A 3 6.08 32.32 2.99
N ASP A 4 6.38 31.28 3.77
CA ASP A 4 6.51 29.91 3.31
C ASP A 4 5.10 29.35 3.12
N GLU A 5 4.41 29.86 2.09
CA GLU A 5 3.11 29.37 1.67
C GLU A 5 3.35 28.03 0.96
N ARG A 6 3.49 26.95 1.73
CA ARG A 6 3.39 25.60 1.17
C ARG A 6 2.02 25.53 0.50
N PRO A 7 1.93 25.19 -0.80
CA PRO A 7 0.64 24.98 -1.42
C PRO A 7 -0.10 23.92 -0.61
N ASP A 8 -1.30 24.25 -0.15
CA ASP A 8 -2.20 23.33 0.53
C ASP A 8 -2.56 22.25 -0.50
N LEU A 9 -1.77 21.17 -0.54
CA LEU A 9 -1.93 20.08 -1.48
C LEU A 9 -3.28 19.42 -1.21
N ASP A 10 -3.99 19.03 -2.27
CA ASP A 10 -5.20 18.22 -2.15
C ASP A 10 -4.87 16.95 -1.33
N PRO A 11 -5.71 16.51 -0.38
CA PRO A 11 -5.51 15.25 0.37
C PRO A 11 -5.20 14.03 -0.52
N VAL A 12 -5.67 14.04 -1.77
CA VAL A 12 -5.32 13.03 -2.78
C VAL A 12 -3.87 13.18 -3.24
N ASP A 13 -3.43 14.40 -3.54
CA ASP A 13 -2.06 14.70 -3.97
C ASP A 13 -1.05 14.37 -2.86
N ASP A 14 -1.38 14.68 -1.60
CA ASP A 14 -0.59 14.28 -0.44
C ASP A 14 -0.44 12.76 -0.35
N THR A 15 -1.52 12.02 -0.60
CA THR A 15 -1.47 10.55 -0.59
C THR A 15 -0.62 10.02 -1.74
N ILE A 16 -0.71 10.64 -2.92
CA ILE A 16 0.10 10.26 -4.09
C ILE A 16 1.59 10.51 -3.82
N ALA A 17 1.93 11.65 -3.21
CA ALA A 17 3.30 11.97 -2.81
C ALA A 17 3.83 10.95 -1.80
N LEU A 18 3.05 10.64 -0.76
CA LEU A 18 3.40 9.62 0.24
C LEU A 18 3.63 8.23 -0.39
N GLU A 19 2.78 7.83 -1.33
CA GLU A 19 2.95 6.55 -2.04
C GLU A 19 4.26 6.50 -2.83
N LEU A 20 4.62 7.60 -3.50
CA LEU A 20 5.86 7.70 -4.26
C LEU A 20 7.09 7.72 -3.34
N GLU A 21 7.03 8.44 -2.22
CA GLU A 21 8.08 8.45 -1.20
C GLU A 21 8.31 7.06 -0.61
N PHE A 22 7.23 6.36 -0.28
CA PHE A 22 7.29 4.98 0.20
C PHE A 22 7.97 4.06 -0.82
N LEU A 23 7.54 4.09 -2.09
CA LEU A 23 8.12 3.25 -3.13
C LEU A 23 9.60 3.60 -3.38
N THR A 24 9.95 4.88 -3.33
CA THR A 24 11.33 5.34 -3.46
C THR A 24 12.19 4.80 -2.34
N SER A 25 11.77 5.01 -1.09
CA SER A 25 12.46 4.50 0.11
C SER A 25 12.62 2.98 0.05
N LEU A 26 11.56 2.25 -0.33
CA LEU A 26 11.56 0.79 -0.41
C LEU A 26 12.52 0.22 -1.46
N ILE A 27 12.65 0.88 -2.61
CA ILE A 27 13.52 0.44 -3.71
C ILE A 27 14.99 0.79 -3.46
N TRP A 28 15.26 1.89 -2.75
CA TRP A 28 16.62 2.30 -2.39
C TRP A 28 17.11 1.74 -1.04
N ALA A 29 16.23 1.06 -0.29
CA ALA A 29 16.60 0.39 0.94
C ALA A 29 17.55 -0.80 0.69
N PRO A 30 18.35 -1.20 1.70
CA PRO A 30 19.06 -2.47 1.64
C PRO A 30 18.08 -3.63 1.42
N ASP A 31 18.48 -4.64 0.63
CA ASP A 31 17.63 -5.81 0.30
C ASP A 31 16.98 -6.44 1.54
N SER A 32 17.72 -6.53 2.66
CA SER A 32 17.19 -7.07 3.91
C SER A 32 15.98 -6.27 4.43
N VAL A 33 16.05 -4.94 4.37
CA VAL A 33 14.96 -4.05 4.80
C VAL A 33 13.77 -4.18 3.85
N THR A 34 14.01 -4.19 2.54
CA THR A 34 12.97 -4.37 1.52
C THR A 34 12.22 -5.69 1.72
N VAL A 35 12.95 -6.79 1.90
CA VAL A 35 12.38 -8.13 2.16
C VAL A 35 11.54 -8.12 3.44
N ILE A 36 12.08 -7.60 4.54
CA ILE A 36 11.36 -7.57 5.82
C ILE A 36 10.09 -6.72 5.71
N ALA A 37 10.16 -5.54 5.08
CA ALA A 37 9.01 -4.66 4.91
C ALA A 37 7.92 -5.29 4.04
N VAL A 38 8.28 -5.93 2.92
CA VAL A 38 7.33 -6.66 2.06
C VAL A 38 6.68 -7.81 2.83
N HIS A 39 7.46 -8.59 3.58
CA HIS A 39 6.92 -9.68 4.40
C HIS A 39 6.01 -9.19 5.53
N ALA A 40 6.33 -8.05 6.13
CA ALA A 40 5.48 -7.42 7.14
C ALA A 40 4.15 -6.94 6.55
N LEU A 41 4.17 -6.41 5.31
CA LEU A 41 2.98 -5.87 4.63
C LEU A 41 2.07 -6.96 4.07
N VAL A 42 2.62 -7.92 3.32
CA VAL A 42 1.84 -8.87 2.51
C VAL A 42 2.20 -10.34 2.74
N GLY A 43 3.01 -10.62 3.77
CA GLY A 43 3.49 -11.96 4.08
C GLY A 43 4.61 -12.45 3.17
N THR A 44 5.01 -13.70 3.35
CA THR A 44 5.94 -14.42 2.48
C THR A 44 5.23 -15.06 1.29
N ALA A 45 5.99 -15.46 0.27
CA ALA A 45 5.46 -16.21 -0.88
C ALA A 45 4.70 -17.48 -0.44
N ILE A 46 5.24 -18.21 0.54
CA ILE A 46 4.65 -19.45 1.07
C ILE A 46 3.32 -19.15 1.76
N GLU A 47 3.28 -18.14 2.64
CA GLU A 47 2.04 -17.74 3.33
C GLU A 47 0.94 -17.29 2.35
N ARG A 48 1.32 -16.64 1.25
CA ARG A 48 0.36 -16.26 0.21
C ARG A 48 -0.16 -17.46 -0.60
N ALA A 49 0.70 -18.43 -0.90
CA ALA A 49 0.36 -19.63 -1.68
C ALA A 49 -0.62 -20.58 -0.96
N LEU A 50 -0.60 -20.61 0.38
CA LEU A 50 -1.49 -21.45 1.20
C LEU A 50 -2.97 -20.99 1.17
N GLY A 51 -3.29 -19.89 0.48
CA GLY A 51 -4.65 -19.46 0.19
C GLY A 51 -5.41 -18.80 1.37
N PRO A 52 -6.58 -18.17 1.08
CA PRO A 52 -7.68 -17.83 1.96
C PRO A 52 -7.58 -18.05 3.46
N ASP A 53 -7.58 -19.35 3.73
CA ASP A 53 -8.40 -19.92 4.78
C ASP A 53 -7.55 -20.74 5.75
N GLN A 54 -6.25 -20.93 5.46
CA GLN A 54 -5.38 -21.85 6.19
C GLN A 54 -4.32 -21.19 7.08
N VAL A 55 -4.02 -19.92 6.86
CA VAL A 55 -3.14 -19.14 7.76
C VAL A 55 -3.98 -17.99 8.30
N ALA A 56 -3.84 -17.67 9.59
CA ALA A 56 -4.48 -16.53 10.23
C ALA A 56 -4.13 -15.22 9.49
N ARG A 57 -4.84 -14.91 8.39
CA ARG A 57 -4.68 -13.73 7.52
C ARG A 57 -5.20 -12.44 8.15
N ALA A 58 -5.35 -12.43 9.47
CA ALA A 58 -5.52 -11.19 10.21
C ALA A 58 -4.22 -10.38 10.22
N ASP A 59 -3.09 -10.98 9.83
CA ASP A 59 -1.80 -10.42 10.17
C ASP A 59 -1.07 -9.65 9.08
N VAL A 60 -1.52 -9.80 7.84
CA VAL A 60 -0.94 -9.14 6.65
C VAL A 60 -2.06 -8.70 5.71
N LEU A 61 -1.72 -7.81 4.79
CA LEU A 61 -2.63 -7.38 3.73
C LEU A 61 -2.66 -8.43 2.61
N PRO A 62 -3.85 -8.82 2.12
CA PRO A 62 -3.97 -9.53 0.84
C PRO A 62 -3.30 -8.73 -0.29
N LEU A 63 -2.67 -9.42 -1.24
CA LEU A 63 -1.94 -8.76 -2.35
C LEU A 63 -2.87 -7.97 -3.29
N ASP A 64 -4.14 -8.35 -3.35
CA ASP A 64 -5.20 -7.66 -4.09
C ASP A 64 -5.80 -6.46 -3.33
N THR A 65 -5.30 -6.16 -2.12
CA THR A 65 -5.68 -4.95 -1.38
C THR A 65 -5.34 -3.72 -2.21
N THR A 66 -6.33 -2.85 -2.41
CA THR A 66 -6.13 -1.53 -3.05
C THR A 66 -5.43 -0.57 -2.11
N LEU A 67 -4.15 -0.85 -1.80
CA LEU A 67 -3.31 -0.06 -0.91
C LEU A 67 -3.02 1.32 -1.51
N PHE A 68 -2.66 1.34 -2.79
CA PHE A 68 -2.33 2.54 -3.57
C PHE A 68 -3.55 3.09 -4.30
N ILE A 69 -3.65 4.42 -4.38
CA ILE A 69 -4.62 5.16 -5.21
C ILE A 69 -4.19 5.05 -6.67
N ARG A 70 -2.90 5.26 -6.97
CA ARG A 70 -2.41 5.17 -8.35
C ARG A 70 -2.17 3.72 -8.74
N ARG A 71 -2.78 3.34 -9.86
CA ARG A 71 -2.56 2.02 -10.47
C ARG A 71 -1.09 1.75 -10.77
N ASP A 72 -0.34 2.76 -11.22
CA ASP A 72 1.08 2.61 -11.54
C ASP A 72 1.92 2.32 -10.30
N HIS A 73 1.60 2.94 -9.16
CA HIS A 73 2.25 2.66 -7.88
C HIS A 73 1.96 1.23 -7.41
N ALA A 74 0.70 0.78 -7.55
CA ALA A 74 0.34 -0.60 -7.25
C ALA A 74 1.10 -1.61 -8.14
N LEU A 75 1.30 -1.29 -9.42
CA LEU A 75 2.08 -2.13 -10.34
C LEU A 75 3.57 -2.18 -9.97
N VAL A 76 4.16 -1.04 -9.58
CA VAL A 76 5.54 -1.01 -9.07
C VAL A 76 5.66 -1.88 -7.81
N PHE A 77 4.76 -1.71 -6.85
CA PHE A 77 4.78 -2.52 -5.62
C PHE A 77 4.62 -4.02 -5.91
N ALA A 78 3.71 -4.40 -6.80
CA ALA A 78 3.54 -5.79 -7.22
C ALA A 78 4.81 -6.36 -7.86
N ALA A 79 5.53 -5.56 -8.66
CA ALA A 79 6.82 -5.96 -9.22
C ALA A 79 7.90 -6.13 -8.12
N VAL A 80 7.93 -5.25 -7.12
CA VAL A 80 8.81 -5.40 -5.95
C VAL A 80 8.52 -6.71 -5.21
N VAL A 81 7.25 -7.00 -4.92
CA VAL A 81 6.82 -8.25 -4.27
C VAL A 81 7.27 -9.47 -5.07
N ALA A 82 7.02 -9.48 -6.39
CA ALA A 82 7.41 -10.60 -7.25
C ALA A 82 8.92 -10.85 -7.26
N ARG A 83 9.74 -9.80 -7.16
CA ARG A 83 11.20 -9.93 -7.10
C ARG A 83 11.67 -10.40 -5.73
N VAL A 84 11.09 -9.90 -4.64
CA VAL A 84 11.33 -10.41 -3.28
C VAL A 84 11.01 -11.90 -3.19
N ASP A 85 9.89 -12.34 -3.75
CA ASP A 85 9.50 -13.75 -3.80
C ASP A 85 10.48 -14.62 -4.60
N GLY A 86 11.04 -14.06 -5.67
CA GLY A 86 12.08 -14.72 -6.47
C GLY A 86 13.48 -14.64 -5.88
N ALA A 87 13.65 -14.01 -4.70
CA ALA A 87 14.96 -13.67 -4.14
C ALA A 87 15.86 -12.91 -5.13
N LEU A 88 15.26 -12.02 -5.92
CA LEU A 88 15.93 -11.21 -6.94
C LEU A 88 16.17 -9.79 -6.44
N PRO A 89 17.27 -9.12 -6.85
CA PRO A 89 17.56 -7.73 -6.46
C PRO A 89 16.44 -6.78 -6.89
N VAL A 90 16.04 -5.86 -6.02
CA VAL A 90 15.01 -4.84 -6.31
C VAL A 90 15.70 -3.56 -6.75
N THR A 91 15.68 -3.26 -8.05
CA THR A 91 16.24 -2.00 -8.59
C THR A 91 15.31 -1.43 -9.66
N PRO A 92 15.30 -0.10 -9.90
CA PRO A 92 14.40 0.51 -10.87
C PRO A 92 14.50 -0.12 -12.27
N THR A 93 15.73 -0.36 -12.75
CA THR A 93 15.97 -0.98 -14.06
C THR A 93 15.38 -2.39 -14.15
N LEU A 94 15.59 -3.22 -13.12
CA LEU A 94 15.15 -4.61 -13.13
C LEU A 94 13.64 -4.75 -12.88
N LEU A 95 13.01 -3.77 -12.22
CA LEU A 95 11.56 -3.74 -12.04
C LEU A 95 10.82 -3.54 -13.36
N ALA A 96 11.35 -2.71 -14.28
CA ALA A 96 10.76 -2.51 -15.61
C ALA A 96 10.77 -3.80 -16.45
N GLU A 97 11.80 -4.63 -16.28
CA GLU A 97 11.94 -5.92 -16.96
C GLU A 97 10.96 -6.98 -16.43
N SER A 98 10.58 -6.89 -15.16
CA SER A 98 9.63 -7.81 -14.52
C SER A 98 8.18 -7.68 -15.05
N LEU A 99 7.86 -6.61 -15.78
CA LEU A 99 6.53 -6.41 -16.36
C LEU A 99 6.45 -7.02 -17.77
N SER A 100 5.58 -8.02 -17.97
CA SER A 100 5.38 -8.68 -19.26
C SER A 100 4.48 -7.90 -20.22
N ASP A 101 3.52 -7.12 -19.71
CA ASP A 101 2.62 -6.29 -20.52
C ASP A 101 3.33 -4.99 -20.98
N PRO A 102 3.48 -4.77 -22.30
CA PRO A 102 4.08 -3.55 -22.83
C PRO A 102 3.37 -2.25 -22.39
N LYS A 103 2.04 -2.27 -22.19
CA LYS A 103 1.29 -1.08 -21.76
C LYS A 103 1.57 -0.77 -20.28
N ALA A 104 1.52 -1.78 -19.42
CA ALA A 104 1.92 -1.64 -18.02
C ALA A 104 3.38 -1.14 -17.89
N ARG A 105 4.30 -1.69 -18.69
CA ARG A 105 5.70 -1.27 -18.72
C ARG A 105 5.86 0.20 -19.10
N ALA A 106 5.12 0.68 -20.11
CA ALA A 106 5.16 2.08 -20.51
C ALA A 106 4.64 3.02 -19.42
N SER A 107 3.54 2.63 -18.74
CA SER A 107 2.94 3.41 -17.65
C SER A 107 3.87 3.54 -16.44
N VAL A 108 4.46 2.41 -16.03
CA VAL A 108 5.37 2.33 -14.88
C VAL A 108 6.71 3.02 -15.13
N ARG A 109 7.14 3.15 -16.41
CA ARG A 109 8.42 3.79 -16.76
C ARG A 109 8.56 5.20 -16.18
N ASN A 110 7.51 6.01 -16.23
CA ASN A 110 7.57 7.38 -15.71
C ASN A 110 7.78 7.39 -14.19
N VAL A 111 7.04 6.54 -13.46
CA VAL A 111 7.20 6.38 -12.01
C VAL A 111 8.59 5.87 -11.65
N LEU A 112 9.13 4.91 -12.40
CA LEU A 112 10.50 4.41 -12.15
C LEU A 112 11.59 5.45 -12.45
N LEU A 113 11.35 6.36 -13.39
CA LEU A 113 12.25 7.50 -13.63
C LEU A 113 12.19 8.50 -12.47
N GLU A 114 11.00 8.80 -11.96
CA GLU A 114 10.81 9.64 -10.77
C GLU A 114 11.48 9.04 -9.53
N ILE A 115 11.37 7.71 -9.35
CA ILE A 115 12.04 6.98 -8.25
C ILE A 115 13.58 6.95 -8.44
N GLY A 116 14.04 6.77 -9.68
CA GLY A 116 15.47 6.69 -10.01
C GLY A 116 16.18 8.04 -9.95
N ALA A 117 15.45 9.14 -10.13
CA ALA A 117 15.95 10.50 -10.03
C ALA A 117 14.92 11.40 -9.30
N PRO A 118 14.79 11.28 -7.97
CA PRO A 118 13.79 12.03 -7.21
C PRO A 118 14.05 13.52 -7.31
N THR A 119 13.09 14.25 -7.91
CA THR A 119 13.14 15.70 -8.04
C THR A 119 12.34 16.33 -6.91
N GLY A 120 12.98 16.59 -5.76
CA GLY A 120 12.33 17.20 -4.60
C GLY A 120 13.33 17.94 -3.69
N GLN A 121 12.83 18.90 -2.92
CA GLN A 121 13.62 19.55 -1.87
C GLN A 121 13.52 18.75 -0.57
N GLY A 122 14.50 17.89 -0.31
CA GLY A 122 14.57 17.10 0.90
C GLY A 122 15.69 16.06 0.83
N PRO A 123 16.11 15.50 1.97
CA PRO A 123 16.95 14.31 1.95
C PRO A 123 16.21 13.20 1.19
N LEU A 124 16.94 12.44 0.37
CA LEU A 124 16.39 11.26 -0.29
C LEU A 124 15.82 10.31 0.78
N PRO A 125 14.56 9.84 0.63
CA PRO A 125 13.98 8.86 1.54
C PRO A 125 14.92 7.67 1.66
N GLY A 126 15.45 7.45 2.86
CA GLY A 126 16.43 6.40 3.11
C GLY A 126 15.72 5.08 3.42
N GLY A 127 16.46 3.98 3.39
CA GLY A 127 15.91 2.68 3.83
C GLY A 127 15.43 2.68 5.29
N ALA A 128 15.91 3.60 6.12
CA ALA A 128 15.45 3.78 7.51
C ALA A 128 14.01 4.28 7.62
N ASP A 129 13.50 4.95 6.58
CA ASP A 129 12.15 5.53 6.58
C ASP A 129 11.08 4.51 6.16
N VAL A 130 11.49 3.35 5.61
CA VAL A 130 10.58 2.33 5.08
C VAL A 130 9.49 1.93 6.08
N PRO A 131 9.79 1.61 7.35
CA PRO A 131 8.75 1.21 8.29
C PRO A 131 7.75 2.34 8.56
N HIS A 132 8.22 3.58 8.67
CA HIS A 132 7.38 4.74 8.93
C HIS A 132 6.46 5.05 7.74
N LEU A 133 7.03 5.08 6.53
CA LEU A 133 6.30 5.33 5.29
C LEU A 133 5.29 4.21 4.99
N ALA A 134 5.67 2.94 5.22
CA ALA A 134 4.77 1.81 5.10
C ALA A 134 3.56 1.93 6.04
N ILE A 135 3.79 2.30 7.30
CA ILE A 135 2.72 2.55 8.27
C ILE A 135 1.79 3.67 7.80
N ALA A 136 2.34 4.77 7.28
CA ALA A 136 1.56 5.90 6.81
C ALA A 136 0.68 5.52 5.60
N VAL A 137 1.20 4.77 4.63
CA VAL A 137 0.44 4.27 3.48
C VAL A 137 -0.70 3.34 3.93
N VAL A 138 -0.45 2.45 4.89
CA VAL A 138 -1.49 1.58 5.47
C VAL A 138 -2.55 2.38 6.23
N ASP A 139 -2.15 3.43 6.95
CA ASP A 139 -3.09 4.33 7.64
C ASP A 139 -3.98 5.10 6.64
N HIS A 140 -3.43 5.54 5.51
CA HIS A 140 -4.20 6.18 4.43
C HIS A 140 -5.20 5.22 3.79
N TRP A 141 -4.77 3.98 3.50
CA TRP A 141 -5.67 2.93 3.03
C TRP A 141 -6.83 2.68 4.01
N TYR A 142 -6.54 2.54 5.30
CA TYR A 142 -7.56 2.28 6.31
C TYR A 142 -8.53 3.46 6.46
N ARG A 143 -8.04 4.70 6.46
CA ARG A 143 -8.88 5.92 6.50
C ARG A 143 -9.79 6.00 5.28
N ARG A 144 -9.26 5.77 4.07
CA ARG A 144 -10.04 5.73 2.82
C ARG A 144 -11.13 4.65 2.87
N GLY A 145 -10.77 3.45 3.35
CA GLY A 145 -11.72 2.35 3.53
C GLY A 145 -12.83 2.68 4.53
N TYR A 146 -12.49 3.37 5.64
CA TYR A 146 -13.46 3.81 6.64
C TYR A 146 -14.42 4.87 6.09
N ILE A 147 -13.93 5.86 5.33
CA ILE A 147 -14.79 6.86 4.68
C ILE A 147 -15.75 6.17 3.70
N ALA A 148 -15.24 5.31 2.83
CA ALA A 148 -16.06 4.56 1.88
C ALA A 148 -17.10 3.66 2.57
N LEU A 149 -16.75 3.08 3.72
CA LEU A 149 -17.65 2.29 4.55
C LEU A 149 -18.81 3.16 5.08
N VAL A 150 -18.50 4.31 5.68
CA VAL A 150 -19.53 5.25 6.20
C VAL A 150 -20.46 5.70 5.07
N SER A 151 -19.93 6.02 3.89
CA SER A 151 -20.75 6.37 2.73
C SER A 151 -21.67 5.22 2.28
N LYS A 152 -21.16 3.99 2.27
CA LYS A 152 -21.97 2.79 1.94
C LYS A 152 -23.07 2.54 2.98
N MET A 153 -22.79 2.79 4.26
CA MET A 153 -23.77 2.66 5.33
C MET A 153 -24.88 3.72 5.21
N ALA A 154 -24.51 4.96 4.92
CA ALA A 154 -25.48 6.03 4.66
C ALA A 154 -26.39 5.69 3.46
N LEU A 155 -25.79 5.25 2.35
CA LEU A 155 -26.54 4.84 1.16
C LEU A 155 -27.46 3.63 1.44
N ALA A 156 -26.97 2.64 2.20
CA ALA A 156 -27.78 1.47 2.55
C ALA A 156 -29.04 1.86 3.34
N CYS A 157 -28.95 2.85 4.24
CA CYS A 157 -30.11 3.38 4.96
C CYS A 157 -31.15 4.05 4.04
N GLU A 158 -30.73 4.62 2.91
CA GLU A 158 -31.61 5.31 1.96
C GLU A 158 -32.27 4.32 0.98
N GLU A 159 -31.54 3.29 0.54
CA GLU A 159 -31.95 2.45 -0.59
C GLU A 159 -32.51 1.07 -0.20
N SER A 160 -32.30 0.60 1.04
CA SER A 160 -32.61 -0.79 1.41
C SER A 160 -33.93 -0.95 2.16
N PRO A 161 -34.69 -2.03 1.90
CA PRO A 161 -35.77 -2.45 2.80
C PRO A 161 -35.23 -2.69 4.21
N THR A 162 -36.02 -2.37 5.24
CA THR A 162 -35.59 -2.43 6.65
C THR A 162 -35.15 -3.84 7.08
N ASP A 163 -35.74 -4.88 6.50
CA ASP A 163 -35.46 -6.28 6.84
C ASP A 163 -34.04 -6.72 6.41
N ASP A 164 -33.49 -6.16 5.33
CA ASP A 164 -32.15 -6.48 4.81
C ASP A 164 -31.04 -5.67 5.48
N LEU A 165 -31.39 -4.64 6.24
CA LEU A 165 -30.40 -3.76 6.86
C LEU A 165 -29.55 -4.53 7.85
N ALA A 166 -30.15 -5.33 8.74
CA ALA A 166 -29.43 -6.00 9.82
C ALA A 166 -28.25 -6.85 9.32
N ASP A 167 -28.47 -7.64 8.26
CA ASP A 167 -27.43 -8.48 7.66
C ASP A 167 -26.35 -7.65 6.95
N ARG A 168 -26.75 -6.60 6.21
CA ARG A 168 -25.78 -5.67 5.60
C ARG A 168 -24.91 -4.96 6.64
N TRP A 169 -25.50 -4.54 7.76
CA TRP A 169 -24.77 -3.95 8.88
C TRP A 169 -23.77 -4.92 9.50
N ALA A 170 -24.16 -6.19 9.67
CA ALA A 170 -23.27 -7.23 10.17
C ALA A 170 -22.07 -7.46 9.23
N ASP A 171 -22.31 -7.56 7.93
CA ASP A 171 -21.25 -7.75 6.92
C ASP A 171 -20.27 -6.58 6.86
N LEU A 172 -20.78 -5.36 6.85
CA LEU A 172 -19.99 -4.12 6.84
C LEU A 172 -19.16 -3.98 8.12
N THR A 173 -19.74 -4.29 9.28
CA THR A 173 -19.04 -4.28 10.57
C THR A 173 -17.95 -5.36 10.62
N ALA A 174 -18.25 -6.58 10.15
CA ALA A 174 -17.28 -7.66 10.09
C ALA A 174 -16.11 -7.31 9.15
N HIS A 175 -16.39 -6.66 8.02
CA HIS A 175 -15.36 -6.13 7.13
C HIS A 175 -14.46 -5.10 7.84
N GLN A 176 -15.06 -4.14 8.55
CA GLN A 176 -14.33 -3.12 9.31
C GLN A 176 -13.41 -3.74 10.38
N GLN A 177 -13.92 -4.70 11.15
CA GLN A 177 -13.14 -5.37 12.19
C GLN A 177 -11.97 -6.18 11.61
N ARG A 178 -12.16 -6.81 10.44
CA ARG A 178 -11.07 -7.49 9.72
C ARG A 178 -10.01 -6.49 9.25
N ALA A 179 -10.41 -5.36 8.67
CA ALA A 179 -9.48 -4.32 8.23
C ALA A 179 -8.71 -3.71 9.41
N HIS A 180 -9.39 -3.44 10.53
CA HIS A 180 -8.77 -2.91 11.74
C HIS A 180 -7.72 -3.86 12.32
N ARG A 181 -8.04 -5.15 12.45
CA ARG A 181 -7.08 -6.17 12.93
C ARG A 181 -5.84 -6.23 12.04
N ARG A 182 -6.01 -6.25 10.72
CA ARG A 182 -4.90 -6.23 9.75
C ARG A 182 -4.01 -5.01 9.89
N ARG A 183 -4.61 -3.83 9.97
CA ARG A 183 -3.84 -2.60 10.19
C ARG A 183 -3.00 -2.70 11.46
N SER A 184 -3.59 -3.10 12.58
CA SER A 184 -2.90 -3.18 13.87
C SER A 184 -1.74 -4.18 13.85
N GLU A 185 -1.94 -5.32 13.20
CA GLU A 185 -0.94 -6.38 13.14
C GLU A 185 0.20 -6.05 12.16
N VAL A 186 -0.11 -5.49 11.00
CA VAL A 186 0.92 -4.97 10.06
C VAL A 186 1.76 -3.89 10.75
N ARG A 187 1.15 -2.96 11.48
CA ARG A 187 1.90 -1.96 12.28
C ARG A 187 2.80 -2.61 13.32
N ARG A 188 2.33 -3.67 13.99
CA ARG A 188 3.13 -4.41 14.96
C ARG A 188 4.35 -5.07 14.30
N ARG A 189 4.18 -5.68 13.12
CA ARG A 189 5.27 -6.29 12.35
C ARG A 189 6.27 -5.24 11.86
N LEU A 190 5.78 -4.11 11.34
CA LEU A 190 6.62 -3.00 10.89
C LEU A 190 7.42 -2.35 12.02
N ALA A 191 6.92 -2.36 13.25
CA ALA A 191 7.66 -1.86 14.42
C ALA A 191 8.85 -2.75 14.83
N GLN A 192 9.00 -3.94 14.22
CA GLN A 192 10.09 -4.88 14.49
C GLN A 192 11.18 -4.85 13.40
N VAL A 193 11.04 -3.96 12.42
CA VAL A 193 11.94 -3.74 11.28
C VAL A 193 12.95 -2.68 11.63
#